data_AF-A0A0D0CD52-F1
#
_entry.id   AF-A0A0D0CD52-F1
#
_cell.length_a   1.000
_cell.length_b   1.000
_cell.length_c   1.000
_cell.angle_alpha   90.00
_cell.angle_beta   90.00
_cell.angle_gamma   90.00
#
_symmetry.space_group_name_H-M   'P 1'
#
loop_
_entity.id
_entity.type
_entity.pdbx_description
1 polymer ?
#
loop_
_entity_poly.entity_id
_entity_poly.type
_entity_poly.pdbx_seq_one_letter_code
_entity_poly.pdbx_strand_id
1 'polypeptide(L)'
;MMQNKFQWAQEYQVFASQRFQEGALVEAASNEQDIAYKQECTFDRHAIMQPPKSDPSGVDGSFKVLNDYETTNFAVATKVNGVFSVIYNTPSAIKGQIAFTPKNEVRVWFGLRSETNTMVTHITGNHIDVPFGALLEKSIYYTADGEWALI
;
A
#
# COMPACT_ATOMS: atom_id res chain seq x y z
N MET A 1 -1.98 -19.72 -25.90
CA MET A 1 -2.51 -18.72 -24.95
C MET A 1 -1.39 -18.36 -23.99
N MET A 2 -0.96 -17.10 -23.93
CA MET A 2 -0.01 -16.64 -22.91
C MET A 2 -0.80 -16.36 -21.63
N GLN A 3 -0.51 -17.10 -20.56
CA GLN A 3 -0.96 -16.77 -19.22
C GLN A 3 0.11 -15.89 -18.57
N ASN A 4 -0.20 -14.61 -18.38
CA ASN A 4 0.61 -13.73 -17.54
C ASN A 4 0.17 -13.92 -16.08
N LYS A 5 1.09 -14.32 -15.21
CA LYS A 5 0.85 -14.46 -13.78
C LYS A 5 1.48 -13.28 -13.04
N PHE A 6 0.68 -12.63 -12.21
CA PHE A 6 1.13 -11.56 -11.31
C PHE A 6 0.92 -12.04 -9.87
N GLN A 7 1.94 -11.88 -9.04
CA GLN A 7 1.88 -12.21 -7.62
C GLN A 7 2.23 -10.95 -6.82
N TRP A 8 1.32 -10.56 -5.94
CA TRP A 8 1.52 -9.43 -5.02
C TRP A 8 1.74 -9.97 -3.61
N ALA A 9 2.79 -9.51 -2.93
CA ALA A 9 2.99 -9.82 -1.52
C ALA A 9 2.40 -8.68 -0.68
N GLN A 10 1.46 -9.00 0.20
CA GLN A 10 0.86 -8.03 1.13
C GLN A 10 1.75 -7.86 2.36
N GLU A 11 2.93 -7.27 2.16
CA GLU A 11 3.90 -6.97 3.22
C GLU A 11 3.97 -5.45 3.40
N TYR A 12 3.49 -4.95 4.54
CA TYR A 12 3.48 -3.53 4.87
C TYR A 12 4.22 -3.25 6.17
N GLN A 13 4.75 -2.03 6.25
CA GLN A 13 5.31 -1.45 7.46
C GLN A 13 4.67 -0.10 7.75
N VAL A 14 4.52 0.20 9.04
CA VAL A 14 4.09 1.52 9.54
C VAL A 14 5.11 2.08 10.50
N PHE A 15 5.31 3.41 10.43
CA PHE A 15 6.20 4.16 11.30
C PHE A 15 5.79 5.62 11.37
N ALA A 16 6.19 6.31 12.45
CA ALA A 16 6.12 7.76 12.50
C ALA A 16 7.14 8.34 11.52
N SER A 17 6.76 9.41 10.82
CA SER A 17 7.56 10.03 9.77
C SER A 17 7.68 11.53 9.98
N GLN A 18 8.60 12.16 9.27
CA GLN A 18 8.62 13.61 9.16
C GLN A 18 7.43 14.12 8.31
N ARG A 19 7.09 15.39 8.52
CA ARG A 19 6.09 16.07 7.69
C ARG A 19 6.45 15.94 6.21
N PHE A 20 5.49 15.54 5.39
CA PHE A 20 5.68 15.51 3.95
C PHE A 20 6.07 16.89 3.42
N GLN A 21 7.16 16.94 2.67
CA GLN A 21 7.60 18.08 1.87
C GLN A 21 7.91 17.59 0.46
N GLU A 22 7.46 18.34 -0.55
CA GLU A 22 7.73 17.98 -1.95
C GLU A 22 9.24 17.89 -2.20
N GLY A 23 9.70 16.78 -2.77
CA GLY A 23 11.12 16.51 -3.03
C GLY A 23 11.93 16.05 -1.81
N ALA A 24 11.38 16.03 -0.60
CA ALA A 24 12.07 15.52 0.57
C ALA A 24 11.99 14.00 0.66
N LEU A 25 13.09 13.37 1.10
CA LEU A 25 13.11 11.95 1.42
C LEU A 25 12.28 11.70 2.68
N VAL A 26 11.32 10.77 2.61
CA VAL A 26 10.56 10.34 3.79
C VAL A 26 11.38 9.30 4.53
N GLU A 27 11.89 9.68 5.71
CA GLU A 27 12.61 8.79 6.61
C GLU A 27 11.75 8.42 7.83
N ALA A 28 12.04 7.25 8.41
CA ALA A 28 11.42 6.82 9.65
C ALA A 28 11.93 7.69 10.83
N ALA A 29 10.98 8.27 11.57
CA ALA A 29 11.22 9.02 12.80
C ALA A 29 10.96 8.16 14.06
N SER A 30 10.53 6.91 13.89
CA SER A 30 10.39 5.90 14.94
C SER A 30 10.95 4.57 14.47
N ASN A 31 10.88 3.56 15.33
CA ASN A 31 11.00 2.18 14.88
C ASN A 31 9.86 1.83 13.88
N GLU A 32 10.14 0.89 13.01
CA GLU A 32 9.20 0.34 12.03
C GLU A 32 8.49 -0.89 12.63
N GLN A 33 7.23 -1.10 12.24
CA GLN A 33 6.49 -2.32 12.58
C GLN A 33 5.85 -2.88 11.32
N ASP A 34 6.09 -4.17 11.09
CA ASP A 34 5.34 -4.93 10.10
C ASP A 34 3.87 -4.97 10.53
N ILE A 35 2.96 -4.80 9.57
CA ILE A 35 1.53 -4.77 9.84
C ILE A 35 0.75 -5.44 8.69
N ALA A 36 -0.24 -6.25 9.05
CA ALA A 36 -1.15 -6.90 8.12
C ALA A 36 -2.55 -6.28 8.20
N TYR A 37 -3.41 -6.60 7.23
CA TYR A 37 -4.82 -6.23 7.31
C TYR A 37 -5.47 -6.79 8.57
N LYS A 38 -6.50 -6.09 9.08
CA LYS A 38 -7.16 -6.40 10.35
C LYS A 38 -6.20 -6.39 11.54
N GLN A 39 -5.18 -5.54 11.48
CA GLN A 39 -4.31 -5.25 12.61
C GLN A 39 -4.24 -3.77 12.91
N GLU A 40 -3.84 -3.46 14.13
CA GLU A 40 -3.55 -2.11 14.58
C GLU A 40 -2.25 -2.03 15.37
N CYS A 41 -1.49 -0.96 15.15
CA CYS A 41 -0.31 -0.60 15.95
C CYS A 41 -0.63 0.63 16.81
N THR A 42 -0.15 0.64 18.05
CA THR A 42 -0.22 1.84 18.91
C THR A 42 1.11 2.58 18.83
N PHE A 43 1.10 3.82 18.37
CA PHE A 43 2.21 4.74 18.56
C PHE A 43 2.09 5.37 19.94
N ASP A 44 2.91 4.88 20.87
CA ASP A 44 2.73 5.15 22.28
C ASP A 44 3.30 6.52 22.71
N ARG A 45 3.00 6.90 23.96
CA ARG A 45 3.47 8.14 24.57
C ARG A 45 5.01 8.29 24.66
N HIS A 46 5.76 7.23 24.37
CA HIS A 46 7.23 7.20 24.38
C HIS A 46 7.81 7.29 22.96
N ALA A 47 6.98 7.63 21.96
CA ALA A 47 7.35 7.68 20.55
C ALA A 47 7.83 6.34 19.98
N ILE A 48 7.27 5.23 20.50
CA ILE A 48 7.55 3.87 20.04
C ILE A 48 6.33 3.32 19.31
N MET A 49 6.52 2.80 18.10
CA MET A 49 5.51 2.04 17.39
C MET A 49 5.44 0.63 17.98
N GLN A 50 4.41 0.34 18.76
CA GLN A 50 4.24 -0.93 19.44
C GLN A 50 3.90 -2.06 18.44
N PRO A 51 4.24 -3.32 18.76
CA PRO A 51 3.90 -4.46 17.92
C PRO A 51 2.40 -4.52 17.57
N PRO A 52 2.05 -5.00 16.36
CA PRO A 52 0.68 -5.05 15.91
C PRO A 52 -0.17 -5.98 16.77
N LYS A 53 -1.44 -5.60 16.96
CA LYS A 53 -2.47 -6.42 17.60
C LYS A 53 -3.58 -6.70 16.60
N SER A 54 -4.27 -7.82 16.79
CA SER A 54 -5.44 -8.16 15.97
C SER A 54 -6.57 -7.15 16.22
N ASP A 55 -7.17 -6.67 15.13
CA ASP A 55 -8.39 -5.87 15.12
C ASP A 55 -9.45 -6.55 14.25
N PRO A 56 -10.23 -7.48 14.83
CA PRO A 56 -11.29 -8.18 14.10
C PRO A 56 -12.37 -7.25 13.54
N SER A 57 -12.57 -6.09 14.18
CA SER A 57 -13.58 -5.10 13.81
C SER A 57 -13.11 -4.11 12.73
N GLY A 58 -11.83 -4.16 12.35
CA GLY A 58 -11.23 -3.28 11.36
C GLY A 58 -11.87 -3.44 9.98
N VAL A 59 -11.69 -2.46 9.10
CA VAL A 59 -12.22 -2.55 7.73
C VAL A 59 -11.40 -3.56 6.93
N ASP A 60 -12.05 -4.37 6.10
CA ASP A 60 -11.38 -5.32 5.20
C ASP A 60 -10.39 -4.59 4.28
N GLY A 61 -9.19 -5.15 4.11
CA GLY A 61 -8.13 -4.52 3.30
C GLY A 61 -7.48 -3.29 3.94
N SER A 62 -7.69 -3.08 5.24
CA SER A 62 -7.10 -1.96 5.97
C SER A 62 -6.36 -2.41 7.24
N PHE A 63 -5.51 -1.53 7.73
CA PHE A 63 -4.89 -1.60 9.05
C PHE A 63 -4.89 -0.21 9.70
N LYS A 64 -4.69 -0.16 11.03
CA LYS A 64 -4.78 1.08 11.81
C LYS A 64 -3.49 1.44 12.53
N VAL A 65 -3.33 2.74 12.76
CA VAL A 65 -2.41 3.28 13.76
C VAL A 65 -3.20 4.10 14.77
N LEU A 66 -2.99 3.81 16.06
CA LEU A 66 -3.54 4.54 17.19
C LEU A 66 -2.45 5.45 17.77
N ASN A 67 -2.62 6.76 17.68
CA ASN A 67 -1.61 7.73 18.11
C ASN A 67 -1.90 8.33 19.50
N ASP A 68 -1.21 7.77 20.50
CA ASP A 68 -1.23 8.21 21.89
C ASP A 68 -0.12 9.22 22.23
N TYR A 69 0.78 9.53 21.31
CA TYR A 69 1.87 10.52 21.47
C TYR A 69 1.39 11.96 21.27
N GLU A 70 2.07 12.75 20.45
CA GLU A 70 1.67 14.08 19.99
C GLU A 70 1.14 14.00 18.55
N THR A 71 0.63 15.10 18.04
CA THR A 71 0.18 15.22 16.64
C THR A 71 1.35 14.87 15.70
N THR A 72 1.27 13.74 15.00
CA THR A 72 2.41 13.10 14.32
C THR A 72 2.05 12.67 12.89
N ASN A 73 3.00 12.78 11.95
CA ASN A 73 2.85 12.22 10.61
C ASN A 73 3.23 10.73 10.61
N PHE A 74 2.57 9.94 9.76
CA PHE A 74 2.84 8.52 9.63
C PHE A 74 3.08 8.15 8.18
N ALA A 75 3.98 7.21 7.96
CA ALA A 75 4.23 6.65 6.65
C ALA A 75 3.89 5.16 6.61
N VAL A 76 3.52 4.72 5.41
CA VAL A 76 3.33 3.31 5.07
C VAL A 76 4.37 2.96 4.03
N ALA A 77 5.14 1.90 4.30
CA ALA A 77 6.00 1.27 3.32
C ALA A 77 5.43 -0.08 2.91
N THR A 78 5.75 -0.51 1.69
CA THR A 78 5.48 -1.87 1.23
C THR A 78 6.75 -2.50 0.69
N LYS A 79 6.85 -3.81 0.79
CA LYS A 79 8.01 -4.55 0.31
C LYS A 79 7.88 -4.84 -1.17
N VAL A 80 8.84 -4.37 -1.96
CA VAL A 80 8.97 -4.73 -3.36
C VAL A 80 10.39 -5.21 -3.65
N ASN A 81 10.51 -6.34 -4.34
CA ASN A 81 11.80 -6.96 -4.66
C ASN A 81 12.68 -7.18 -3.40
N GLY A 82 12.04 -7.50 -2.27
CA GLY A 82 12.71 -7.73 -0.99
C GLY A 82 13.04 -6.48 -0.17
N VAL A 83 12.81 -5.27 -0.71
CA VAL A 83 13.13 -3.99 -0.07
C VAL A 83 11.86 -3.22 0.24
N PHE A 84 11.74 -2.67 1.45
CA PHE A 84 10.65 -1.78 1.80
C PHE A 84 10.85 -0.40 1.18
N SER A 85 9.82 0.11 0.51
CA SER A 85 9.77 1.48 -0.02
C SER A 85 8.50 2.16 0.48
N VAL A 86 8.62 3.43 0.86
CA VAL A 86 7.48 4.26 1.25
C VAL A 86 6.54 4.43 0.07
N ILE A 87 5.25 4.12 0.29
CA ILE A 87 4.18 4.27 -0.71
C ILE A 87 3.17 5.35 -0.33
N TYR A 88 3.16 5.76 0.93
CA TYR A 88 2.29 6.80 1.43
C TYR A 88 2.90 7.50 2.63
N ASN A 89 2.72 8.81 2.71
CA ASN A 89 3.00 9.60 3.90
C ASN A 89 1.77 10.47 4.18
N THR A 90 1.34 10.59 5.44
CA THR A 90 0.17 11.42 5.76
C THR A 90 0.48 12.88 5.41
N PRO A 91 -0.41 13.59 4.69
CA PRO A 91 -0.17 14.99 4.30
C PRO A 91 -0.24 15.94 5.51
N SER A 92 -1.02 15.56 6.51
CA SER A 92 -1.19 16.28 7.78
C SER A 92 -0.83 15.37 8.95
N ALA A 93 -0.30 15.98 10.00
CA ALA A 93 -0.07 15.30 11.27
C ALA A 93 -1.41 14.96 11.94
N ILE A 94 -1.46 13.81 12.61
CA ILE A 94 -2.68 13.19 13.11
C ILE A 94 -2.56 12.99 14.61
N LYS A 95 -3.65 13.23 15.35
CA LYS A 95 -3.81 12.82 16.75
C LYS A 95 -5.03 11.90 16.84
N GLY A 96 -4.93 10.82 17.61
CA GLY A 96 -5.97 9.78 17.67
C GLY A 96 -5.73 8.68 16.63
N GLN A 97 -6.80 8.17 16.01
CA GLN A 97 -6.71 7.00 15.14
C GLN A 97 -6.66 7.35 13.65
N ILE A 98 -5.91 6.57 12.87
CA ILE A 98 -5.94 6.56 11.41
C ILE A 98 -6.05 5.13 10.90
N ALA A 99 -6.86 4.93 9.86
CA ALA A 99 -6.89 3.70 9.07
C ALA A 99 -6.23 3.94 7.71
N PHE A 100 -5.42 2.99 7.26
CA PHE A 100 -4.80 2.98 5.95
C PHE A 100 -5.38 1.83 5.13
N THR A 101 -5.82 2.15 3.90
CA THR A 101 -6.31 1.17 2.92
C THR A 101 -5.40 1.25 1.69
N PRO A 102 -4.33 0.47 1.63
CA PRO A 102 -3.47 0.42 0.44
C PRO A 102 -4.30 0.06 -0.80
N LYS A 103 -4.19 0.87 -1.85
CA LYS A 103 -4.76 0.54 -3.16
C LYS A 103 -3.74 -0.25 -3.95
N ASN A 104 -3.89 -1.58 -3.95
CA ASN A 104 -3.11 -2.44 -4.83
C ASN A 104 -3.86 -2.58 -6.15
N GLU A 105 -3.31 -1.98 -7.20
CA GLU A 105 -3.91 -1.98 -8.52
C GLU A 105 -2.83 -2.29 -9.54
N VAL A 106 -3.08 -3.26 -10.41
CA VAL A 106 -2.22 -3.57 -11.54
C VAL A 106 -2.95 -3.12 -12.79
N ARG A 107 -2.36 -2.16 -13.50
CA ARG A 107 -2.82 -1.78 -14.84
C ARG A 107 -2.20 -2.74 -15.85
N VAL A 108 -3.01 -3.32 -16.73
CA VAL A 108 -2.54 -4.15 -17.85
C VAL A 108 -2.83 -3.46 -19.18
N TRP A 109 -1.82 -3.42 -20.03
CA TRP A 109 -1.87 -2.94 -21.40
C TRP A 109 -0.86 -3.72 -22.25
N PHE A 110 -0.92 -3.59 -23.58
CA PHE A 110 0.20 -4.02 -24.43
C PHE A 110 1.38 -3.07 -24.26
N GLY A 111 2.17 -3.31 -23.22
CA GLY A 111 3.47 -2.70 -23.01
C GLY A 111 4.53 -3.79 -23.10
N LEU A 112 5.62 -3.54 -23.83
CA LEU A 112 6.70 -4.52 -23.98
C LEU A 112 7.35 -4.90 -22.63
N ARG A 113 7.18 -4.08 -21.59
CA ARG A 113 7.45 -4.37 -20.17
C ARG A 113 6.97 -3.18 -19.31
N SER A 114 6.38 -3.42 -18.15
CA SER A 114 6.22 -2.38 -17.13
C SER A 114 6.23 -2.98 -15.72
N GLU A 115 7.21 -2.56 -14.93
CA GLU A 115 7.30 -2.84 -13.50
C GLU A 115 7.06 -1.49 -12.80
N THR A 116 5.89 -1.30 -12.17
CA THR A 116 5.60 -0.03 -11.47
C THR A 116 5.18 -0.29 -10.03
N ASN A 117 6.01 0.16 -9.09
CA ASN A 117 5.77 0.02 -7.66
C ASN A 117 4.81 1.08 -7.11
N THR A 118 4.79 2.29 -7.67
CA THR A 118 3.95 3.42 -7.22
C THR A 118 3.91 4.52 -8.29
N MET A 119 3.56 4.19 -9.54
CA MET A 119 3.51 5.17 -10.62
C MET A 119 2.09 5.28 -11.19
N VAL A 120 1.51 6.48 -11.13
CA VAL A 120 0.33 6.83 -11.92
C VAL A 120 0.81 6.95 -13.37
N THR A 121 0.69 5.88 -14.13
CA THR A 121 1.01 5.87 -15.56
C THR A 121 -0.19 6.37 -16.35
N HIS A 122 -0.03 7.47 -17.10
CA HIS A 122 -1.05 7.92 -18.03
C HIS A 122 -0.91 7.15 -19.35
N ILE A 123 -1.67 6.08 -19.48
CA ILE A 123 -1.71 5.25 -20.68
C ILE A 123 -2.84 5.73 -21.56
N THR A 124 -2.50 6.23 -22.74
CA THR A 124 -3.46 6.75 -23.73
C THR A 124 -4.03 5.67 -24.65
N GLY A 125 -3.50 4.43 -24.59
CA GLY A 125 -4.00 3.25 -25.31
C GLY A 125 -4.95 2.37 -24.49
N ASN A 126 -5.48 1.31 -25.11
CA ASN A 126 -6.42 0.40 -24.44
C ASN A 126 -5.75 -0.34 -23.26
N HIS A 127 -6.37 -0.28 -22.09
CA HIS A 127 -5.87 -0.84 -20.84
C HIS A 127 -7.03 -1.28 -19.94
N ILE A 128 -6.75 -2.17 -18.98
CA ILE A 128 -7.63 -2.51 -17.87
C ILE A 128 -6.92 -2.28 -16.54
N ASP A 129 -7.66 -1.74 -15.59
CA ASP A 129 -7.24 -1.63 -14.20
C ASP A 129 -7.77 -2.82 -13.41
N VAL A 130 -6.86 -3.62 -12.86
CA VAL A 130 -7.20 -4.81 -12.09
C VAL A 130 -6.93 -4.54 -10.61
N PRO A 131 -7.97 -4.30 -9.79
CA PRO A 131 -7.80 -4.13 -8.35
C PRO A 131 -7.49 -5.46 -7.69
N PHE A 132 -6.46 -5.50 -6.85
CA PHE A 132 -6.11 -6.62 -5.99
C PHE A 132 -6.60 -6.34 -4.56
N GLY A 133 -7.55 -7.16 -4.10
CA GLY A 133 -8.08 -7.15 -2.73
C GLY A 133 -7.35 -8.17 -1.86
N ALA A 134 -8.10 -9.07 -1.21
CA ALA A 134 -7.53 -10.21 -0.47
C ALA A 134 -6.96 -11.33 -1.38
N LEU A 135 -7.26 -11.29 -2.69
CA LEU A 135 -6.76 -12.25 -3.65
C LEU A 135 -5.34 -11.88 -4.07
N LEU A 136 -4.44 -12.87 -4.11
CA LEU A 136 -3.04 -12.69 -4.52
C LEU A 136 -2.81 -13.00 -6.01
N GLU A 137 -3.81 -13.58 -6.69
CA GLU A 137 -3.77 -13.93 -8.11
C GLU A 137 -5.11 -13.57 -8.77
N LYS A 138 -5.04 -13.01 -9.99
CA LYS A 138 -6.20 -12.72 -10.86
C LYS A 138 -5.86 -13.06 -12.31
N SER A 139 -6.85 -13.52 -13.06
CA SER A 139 -6.71 -13.83 -14.49
C SER A 139 -7.49 -12.85 -15.34
N ILE A 140 -6.92 -12.51 -16.50
CA ILE A 140 -7.48 -11.60 -17.49
C ILE A 140 -7.35 -12.21 -18.88
N TYR A 141 -8.17 -11.76 -19.81
CA TYR A 141 -8.05 -12.10 -21.22
C TYR A 141 -8.25 -10.87 -22.11
N TYR A 142 -7.74 -10.97 -23.33
CA TYR A 142 -7.91 -9.98 -24.38
C TYR A 142 -8.86 -10.55 -25.43
N THR A 143 -9.95 -9.82 -25.71
CA THR A 143 -10.97 -10.24 -26.67
C THR A 143 -10.48 -10.07 -28.11
N ALA A 144 -11.12 -10.76 -29.04
CA ALA A 144 -10.88 -10.56 -30.47
C ALA A 144 -11.26 -9.13 -30.92
N ASP A 145 -12.17 -8.48 -30.19
CA ASP A 145 -12.65 -7.11 -30.45
C ASP A 145 -11.69 -6.04 -29.93
N GLY A 146 -10.58 -6.46 -29.33
CA GLY A 146 -9.52 -5.58 -28.91
C GLY A 146 -9.68 -5.01 -27.50
N GLU A 147 -10.50 -5.65 -26.65
CA GLU A 147 -10.81 -5.21 -25.28
C GLU A 147 -10.24 -6.15 -24.21
N TRP A 148 -9.93 -5.60 -23.05
CA TRP A 148 -9.49 -6.36 -21.88
C TRP A 148 -10.67 -6.70 -20.96
N ALA A 149 -10.67 -7.92 -20.39
CA ALA A 149 -11.69 -8.33 -19.42
C ALA A 149 -11.11 -9.25 -18.32
N LEU A 150 -11.70 -9.16 -17.13
CA LEU A 150 -11.48 -10.11 -16.04
C LEU A 150 -12.19 -11.44 -16.33
N ILE A 151 -11.61 -12.54 -15.82
CA ILE A 151 -12.25 -13.85 -15.74
C ILE A 151 -13.03 -13.97 -14.43
#